data_AF-A0A372ZKS2-F1
#
_entry.id   AF-A0A372ZKS2-F1
#
_cell.length_a   1.000
_cell.length_b   1.000
_cell.length_c   1.000
_cell.angle_alpha   90.00
_cell.angle_beta   90.00
_cell.angle_gamma   90.00
#
_symmetry.space_group_name_H-M   'P 1'
#
loop_
_entity.id
_entity.type
_entity.pdbx_description
1 polymer ?
#
loop_
_entity_poly.entity_id
_entity_poly.type
_entity_poly.pdbx_seq_one_letter_code
_entity_poly.pdbx_strand_id
1 'polypeptide(L)'
;MSAGHPDRHTAPDPDRPAWFAGSDEKLTVLRRAAEARGVALDPATPPSEEDAQELTDRLADILLAEGGFDGDWRTTPFGDLVEGLIDALHRYAYPDEH
;
A
#
# COMPACT_ATOMS: atom_id res chain seq x y z
N MET A 1 -36.75 6.01 16.07
CA MET A 1 -36.15 7.30 15.70
C MET A 1 -34.64 7.16 15.84
N SER A 2 -33.95 7.48 14.74
CA SER A 2 -32.52 7.72 14.54
C SER A 2 -31.48 6.73 15.08
N ALA A 3 -30.92 5.96 14.13
CA ALA A 3 -29.61 5.35 14.22
C ALA A 3 -28.53 6.44 14.34
N GLY A 4 -27.77 6.41 15.44
CA GLY A 4 -26.48 7.10 15.51
C GLY A 4 -25.43 6.14 15.00
N HIS A 5 -25.08 6.25 13.71
CA HIS A 5 -23.83 5.69 13.20
C HIS A 5 -22.72 6.51 13.88
N PRO A 6 -21.87 5.93 14.75
CA PRO A 6 -20.66 6.64 15.13
C PRO A 6 -19.81 6.66 13.87
N ASP A 7 -19.83 7.81 13.21
CA ASP A 7 -18.80 8.25 12.28
C ASP A 7 -17.47 7.95 12.97
N ARG A 8 -16.81 6.86 12.54
CA ARG A 8 -15.46 6.53 12.97
C ARG A 8 -14.56 7.60 12.37
N HIS A 9 -14.52 8.75 13.03
CA HIS A 9 -13.38 9.64 13.03
C HIS A 9 -12.21 8.82 13.60
N THR A 10 -11.62 7.96 12.77
CA THR A 10 -10.33 7.34 13.04
C THR A 10 -9.38 8.50 13.24
N ALA A 11 -8.87 8.66 14.46
CA ALA A 11 -7.82 9.64 14.71
C ALA A 11 -6.73 9.43 13.65
N PRO A 12 -6.14 10.49 13.07
CA PRO A 12 -5.07 10.33 12.10
C PRO A 12 -3.98 9.48 12.75
N ASP A 13 -3.69 8.33 12.14
CA ASP A 13 -2.58 7.45 12.55
C ASP A 13 -1.31 8.33 12.55
N PRO A 14 -0.71 8.61 13.72
CA PRO A 14 0.41 9.54 13.82
C PRO A 14 1.66 9.03 13.10
N ASP A 15 1.68 7.73 12.79
CA ASP A 15 2.72 7.04 12.03
C ASP A 15 2.32 6.86 10.55
N ARG A 16 1.25 7.53 10.08
CA ARG A 16 0.90 7.57 8.67
C ARG A 16 1.91 8.44 7.93
N PRO A 17 2.58 7.90 6.90
CA PRO A 17 3.52 8.71 6.15
C PRO A 17 2.84 9.84 5.39
N ALA A 18 3.40 11.05 5.46
CA ALA A 18 2.85 12.23 4.80
C ALA A 18 2.90 12.12 3.27
N TRP A 19 3.85 11.34 2.75
CA TRP A 19 3.99 11.03 1.33
C TRP A 19 2.97 9.99 0.82
N PHE A 20 2.27 9.30 1.73
CA PHE A 20 1.32 8.25 1.42
C PHE A 20 -0.12 8.79 1.41
N ALA A 21 -0.75 8.81 0.23
CA ALA A 21 -2.10 9.32 0.04
C ALA A 21 -3.20 8.22 -0.03
N GLY A 22 -2.87 6.97 0.32
CA GLY A 22 -3.81 5.84 0.28
C GLY A 22 -4.76 5.73 1.48
N SER A 23 -5.70 4.78 1.41
CA SER A 23 -6.57 4.41 2.53
C SER A 23 -5.81 3.68 3.65
N ASP A 24 -6.41 3.57 4.85
CA ASP A 24 -5.83 2.78 5.96
C ASP A 24 -5.60 1.31 5.58
N GLU A 25 -6.45 0.77 4.72
CA GLU A 25 -6.33 -0.59 4.19
C GLU A 25 -5.08 -0.73 3.33
N LYS A 26 -4.86 0.23 2.41
CA LYS A 26 -3.61 0.31 1.62
C LYS A 26 -2.39 0.45 2.52
N LEU A 27 -2.46 1.28 3.57
CA LEU A 27 -1.35 1.46 4.51
C LEU A 27 -1.02 0.17 5.27
N THR A 28 -2.04 -0.60 5.64
CA THR A 28 -1.87 -1.89 6.34
C THR A 28 -1.14 -2.90 5.44
N VAL A 29 -1.54 -3.00 4.17
CA VAL A 29 -0.88 -3.88 3.20
C VAL A 29 0.56 -3.43 2.92
N LEU A 30 0.78 -2.12 2.76
CA LEU A 30 2.13 -1.56 2.59
C LEU A 30 3.04 -1.85 3.79
N ARG A 31 2.55 -1.67 5.03
CA ARG A 31 3.31 -1.99 6.26
C ARG A 31 3.69 -3.47 6.31
N ARG A 32 2.80 -4.37 5.91
CA ARG A 32 3.09 -5.80 5.82
C ARG A 32 4.13 -6.13 4.76
N ALA A 33 4.08 -5.48 3.60
CA ALA A 33 5.10 -5.63 2.56
C ALA A 33 6.47 -5.17 3.08
N ALA A 34 6.51 -4.01 3.76
CA ALA A 34 7.71 -3.44 4.35
C ALA A 34 8.31 -4.35 5.44
N GLU A 35 7.51 -4.84 6.38
CA GLU A 35 7.94 -5.79 7.42
C GLU A 35 8.54 -7.07 6.81
N ALA A 36 7.91 -7.61 5.77
CA ALA A 36 8.38 -8.82 5.09
C ALA A 36 9.74 -8.63 4.38
N ARG A 37 10.06 -7.41 3.95
CA ARG A 37 11.34 -7.07 3.29
C ARG A 37 12.36 -6.43 4.22
N GLY A 38 11.99 -6.11 5.46
CA GLY A 38 12.83 -5.38 6.39
C GLY A 38 13.00 -3.90 6.02
N VAL A 39 12.09 -3.35 5.22
CA VAL A 39 12.09 -1.93 4.82
C VAL A 39 11.46 -1.09 5.93
N ALA A 40 12.13 -0.02 6.34
CA ALA A 40 11.60 0.92 7.31
C ALA A 40 10.80 2.03 6.60
N LEU A 41 9.50 2.13 6.91
CA LEU A 41 8.66 3.21 6.39
C LEU A 41 8.82 4.46 7.27
N ASP A 42 9.61 5.43 6.81
CA ASP A 42 9.75 6.72 7.46
C ASP A 42 8.50 7.59 7.21
N PRO A 43 7.83 8.12 8.26
CA PRO A 43 6.65 8.95 8.06
C PRO A 43 6.91 10.28 7.36
N ALA A 44 8.13 10.81 7.48
CA ALA A 44 8.54 12.11 6.93
C ALA A 44 9.19 12.00 5.55
N THR A 45 9.81 10.87 5.22
CA THR A 45 10.58 10.69 3.98
C THR A 45 10.03 9.54 3.14
N PRO A 46 9.78 9.73 1.84
CA PRO A 46 9.40 8.63 0.96
C PRO A 46 10.52 7.56 0.88
N PRO A 47 10.18 6.32 0.48
CA PRO A 47 11.17 5.27 0.32
C PRO A 47 12.24 5.66 -0.71
N SER A 48 13.44 5.08 -0.55
CA SER A 48 14.47 5.14 -1.59
C SER A 48 14.01 4.40 -2.85
N GLU A 49 14.72 4.57 -3.96
CA GLU A 49 14.44 3.83 -5.20
C GLU A 49 14.49 2.31 -4.99
N GLU A 50 15.56 1.83 -4.35
CA GLU A 50 15.77 0.41 -4.01
C GLU A 50 14.65 -0.11 -3.11
N ASP A 51 14.31 0.62 -2.03
CA ASP A 51 13.23 0.22 -1.13
C ASP A 51 11.87 0.20 -1.85
N ALA A 52 11.61 1.18 -2.72
CA ALA A 52 10.37 1.26 -3.47
C ALA A 52 10.23 0.07 -4.44
N GLN A 53 11.33 -0.32 -5.11
CA GLN A 53 11.38 -1.51 -5.98
C GLN A 53 11.11 -2.80 -5.18
N GLU A 54 11.78 -2.98 -4.04
CA GLU A 54 11.56 -4.15 -3.15
C GLU A 54 10.12 -4.22 -2.63
N LEU A 55 9.53 -3.06 -2.30
CA LEU A 55 8.13 -2.97 -1.88
C LEU A 55 7.18 -3.33 -3.02
N THR A 56 7.40 -2.84 -4.25
CA THR A 56 6.58 -3.20 -5.41
C THR A 56 6.64 -4.68 -5.73
N ASP A 57 7.83 -5.29 -5.70
CA ASP A 57 8.01 -6.73 -5.90
C ASP A 57 7.27 -7.52 -4.83
N ARG A 58 7.37 -7.09 -3.56
CA ARG A 58 6.68 -7.78 -2.46
C ARG A 58 5.16 -7.66 -2.55
N LEU A 59 4.65 -6.53 -3.02
CA LEU A 59 3.22 -6.34 -3.24
C LEU A 59 2.71 -7.26 -4.34
N ALA A 60 3.47 -7.44 -5.42
CA ALA A 60 3.16 -8.42 -6.46
C ALA A 60 3.14 -9.86 -5.91
N ASP A 61 4.11 -10.23 -5.06
CA ASP A 61 4.10 -11.55 -4.39
C ASP A 61 2.85 -11.76 -3.52
N ILE A 62 2.44 -10.73 -2.75
CA ILE A 62 1.25 -10.77 -1.89
C ILE A 62 -0.01 -10.96 -2.74
N LEU A 63 -0.10 -10.21 -3.85
CA LEU A 63 -1.19 -10.34 -4.81
C LEU A 63 -1.28 -11.75 -5.39
N LEU A 64 -0.15 -12.35 -5.77
CA LEU A 64 -0.12 -13.72 -6.30
C LEU A 64 -0.47 -14.78 -5.24
N ALA A 65 -0.02 -14.58 -4.00
CA ALA A 65 -0.29 -15.51 -2.90
C ALA A 65 -1.76 -15.47 -2.45
N GLU A 66 -2.40 -14.31 -2.45
CA GLU A 66 -3.76 -14.12 -1.93
C GLU A 66 -4.84 -14.08 -3.02
N GLY A 67 -4.54 -13.51 -4.17
CA GLY A 67 -5.42 -13.50 -5.35
C GLY A 67 -5.37 -14.79 -6.16
N GLY A 68 -4.31 -15.58 -6.01
CA GLY A 68 -4.05 -16.80 -6.77
C GLY A 68 -3.57 -16.51 -8.20
N PHE A 69 -2.72 -17.38 -8.74
CA PHE A 69 -2.21 -17.30 -10.12
C PHE A 69 -3.31 -17.42 -11.20
N ASP A 70 -4.46 -18.00 -10.83
CA ASP A 70 -5.58 -18.36 -11.72
C ASP A 70 -6.74 -17.33 -11.69
N GLY A 71 -6.72 -16.42 -10.71
CA GLY A 71 -7.80 -15.48 -10.46
C GLY A 71 -7.62 -14.20 -11.25
N ASP A 72 -8.73 -13.68 -11.77
CA ASP A 72 -8.87 -12.39 -12.43
C ASP A 72 -8.63 -11.25 -11.42
N TRP A 73 -7.42 -11.16 -10.87
CA TRP A 73 -7.07 -10.30 -9.74
C TRP A 73 -7.41 -8.84 -10.04
N ARG A 74 -7.33 -8.44 -11.31
CA ARG A 74 -7.78 -7.16 -11.89
C ARG A 74 -9.27 -6.86 -11.72
N THR A 75 -10.06 -7.81 -11.25
CA THR A 75 -11.50 -7.67 -11.01
C THR A 75 -11.85 -7.81 -9.52
N THR A 76 -10.84 -8.05 -8.68
CA THR A 76 -11.03 -8.20 -7.24
C THR A 76 -10.72 -6.89 -6.53
N PRO A 77 -11.49 -6.51 -5.50
CA PRO A 77 -11.20 -5.31 -4.70
C PRO A 77 -9.79 -5.32 -4.09
N PHE A 78 -9.25 -6.51 -3.79
CA PHE A 78 -7.90 -6.66 -3.27
C PHE A 78 -6.83 -6.40 -4.34
N GLY A 79 -7.05 -6.86 -5.57
CA GLY A 79 -6.15 -6.57 -6.69
C GLY A 79 -6.10 -5.09 -7.03
N ASP A 80 -7.26 -4.42 -7.11
CA ASP A 80 -7.33 -2.96 -7.32
C ASP A 80 -6.59 -2.19 -6.20
N LEU A 81 -6.68 -2.70 -4.97
CA LEU A 81 -6.01 -2.13 -3.82
C LEU A 81 -4.49 -2.23 -3.98
N VAL A 82 -3.96 -3.41 -4.33
CA VAL A 82 -2.53 -3.67 -4.48
C VAL A 82 -1.96 -2.97 -5.72
N GLU A 83 -2.67 -2.97 -6.85
CA GLU A 83 -2.28 -2.24 -8.06
C GLU A 83 -2.15 -0.74 -7.75
N GLY A 84 -3.15 -0.17 -7.09
CA GLY A 84 -3.08 1.22 -6.67
C GLY A 84 -2.07 1.52 -5.55
N LEU A 85 -1.39 0.51 -4.97
CA LEU A 85 -0.20 0.69 -4.14
C LEU A 85 1.07 0.68 -4.99
N ILE A 86 1.16 -0.24 -5.95
CA ILE A 86 2.27 -0.33 -6.90
C ILE A 86 2.37 0.97 -7.70
N ASP A 87 1.26 1.46 -8.24
CA ASP A 87 1.22 2.74 -8.97
C ASP A 87 1.71 3.93 -8.12
N ALA A 88 1.38 3.93 -6.83
CA ALA A 88 1.79 5.00 -5.92
C ALA A 88 3.30 4.95 -5.61
N LEU A 89 3.89 3.76 -5.61
CA LEU A 89 5.32 3.54 -5.41
C LEU A 89 6.12 3.70 -6.70
N HIS A 90 5.50 3.55 -7.87
CA HIS A 90 6.16 3.61 -9.18
C HIS A 90 7.00 4.87 -9.36
N ARG A 91 6.49 6.03 -8.91
CA ARG A 91 7.20 7.31 -8.99
C ARG A 91 8.51 7.36 -8.20
N TYR A 92 8.66 6.49 -7.21
CA TYR A 92 9.88 6.37 -6.39
C TYR A 92 10.77 5.24 -6.88
N ALA A 93 10.18 4.13 -7.33
CA ALA A 93 10.88 2.98 -7.87
C ALA A 93 11.52 3.26 -9.24
N TYR A 94 10.90 4.13 -10.04
CA TYR A 94 11.32 4.47 -11.39
C TYR A 94 11.24 5.99 -11.62
N PRO A 95 12.09 6.78 -10.94
CA PRO A 95 12.02 8.25 -10.99
C PRO A 95 12.36 8.83 -12.37
N ASP A 96 13.10 8.09 -13.20
CA ASP A 96 13.48 8.50 -14.56
C ASP A 96 12.36 8.34 -15.61
N GLU A 97 11.23 7.71 -15.26
CA GLU A 97 10.08 7.51 -16.16
C GLU A 97 9.06 8.66 -16.11
N HIS A 98 9.35 9.75 -15.38
CA HIS A 98 8.45 10.89 -15.14
C HIS A 98 8.92 12.24 -15.69
#